data_AF-A0A2V9HP90-F1
#
_entry.id   AF-A0A2V9HP90-F1
#
_cell.length_a   1.000
_cell.length_b   1.000
_cell.length_c   1.000
_cell.angle_alpha   90.00
_cell.angle_beta   90.00
_cell.angle_gamma   90.00
#
_symmetry.space_group_name_H-M   'P 1'
#
loop_
_entity.id
_entity.type
_entity.pdbx_description
1 polymer ?
#
loop_
_entity_poly.entity_id
_entity_poly.type
_entity_poly.pdbx_seq_one_letter_code
_entity_poly.pdbx_strand_id
1 'polypeptide(L)'
;FRHSEAFSFQIATENQEETDRYWNAIVGNGGTESQCGWCKDRWGLSWQITPRALTDALAASGGEAKRAFEAMMPMKKIDIAAIEAARRG
;
A
#
# COMPACT_ATOMS: atom_id res chain seq x y z
N PHE A 1 14.47 22.41 -4.28
CA PHE A 1 13.67 21.74 -3.24
C PHE A 1 13.68 20.24 -3.49
N ARG A 2 13.73 19.40 -2.45
CA ARG A 2 13.71 17.94 -2.56
C ARG A 2 12.36 17.43 -2.09
N HIS A 3 11.68 16.62 -2.90
CA HIS A 3 10.45 15.95 -2.49
C HIS A 3 10.72 14.97 -1.34
N SER A 4 9.76 14.90 -0.42
CA SER A 4 9.77 13.97 0.71
C SER A 4 8.38 13.35 0.86
N GLU A 5 8.29 12.38 1.76
CA GLU A 5 7.08 11.68 2.16
C GLU A 5 6.04 12.60 2.83
N ALA A 6 6.41 13.85 3.15
CA ALA A 6 5.49 14.86 3.67
C ALA A 6 4.33 15.18 2.70
N PHE A 7 4.50 14.90 1.41
CA PHE A 7 3.44 14.93 0.42
C PHE A 7 3.40 13.59 -0.33
N SER A 8 2.20 13.05 -0.52
CA SER A 8 1.99 11.86 -1.35
C SER A 8 0.61 11.87 -2.01
N PHE A 9 0.51 11.17 -3.14
CA PHE A 9 -0.78 10.78 -3.70
C PHE A 9 -1.16 9.40 -3.17
N GLN A 10 -2.36 9.28 -2.60
CA GLN A 10 -2.92 7.99 -2.24
C GLN A 10 -3.93 7.56 -3.30
N ILE A 11 -3.67 6.41 -3.93
CA ILE A 11 -4.54 5.80 -4.92
C ILE A 11 -5.24 4.61 -4.26
N ALA A 12 -6.56 4.70 -4.18
CA ALA A 12 -7.40 3.57 -3.82
C ALA A 12 -7.47 2.59 -4.99
N THR A 13 -7.25 1.29 -4.72
CA THR A 13 -7.38 0.22 -5.73
C THR A 13 -8.42 -0.80 -5.32
N GLU A 14 -9.14 -1.36 -6.29
CA GLU A 14 -10.29 -2.25 -6.04
C GLU A 14 -9.88 -3.72 -5.95
N ASN A 15 -8.78 -4.11 -6.59
CA ASN A 15 -8.31 -5.50 -6.63
C ASN A 15 -6.79 -5.59 -6.86
N GLN A 16 -6.25 -6.81 -6.74
CA GLN A 16 -4.81 -7.05 -6.79
C GLN A 16 -4.21 -6.74 -8.16
N GLU A 17 -4.95 -6.95 -9.25
CA GLU A 17 -4.48 -6.64 -10.60
C GLU A 17 -4.24 -5.13 -10.75
N GLU A 18 -5.17 -4.30 -10.24
CA GLU A 18 -5.01 -2.85 -10.25
C GLU A 18 -3.87 -2.39 -9.33
N THR A 19 -3.77 -2.95 -8.12
CA THR A 19 -2.65 -2.69 -7.19
C THR A 19 -1.32 -2.98 -7.87
N ASP A 20 -1.20 -4.15 -8.51
CA ASP A 20 0.01 -4.60 -9.20
C ASP A 20 0.33 -3.72 -10.40
N ARG A 21 -0.68 -3.35 -11.20
CA ARG A 21 -0.51 -2.49 -12.36
C ARG A 21 0.08 -1.14 -11.98
N TYR A 22 -0.49 -0.45 -10.99
CA TYR A 22 0.00 0.87 -10.60
C TYR A 22 1.35 0.80 -9.89
N TRP A 23 1.52 -0.17 -8.99
CA TRP A 23 2.80 -0.37 -8.30
C TRP A 23 3.93 -0.62 -9.30
N ASN A 24 3.74 -1.57 -10.21
CA ASN A 24 4.75 -1.95 -11.20
C ASN A 24 5.00 -0.81 -12.20
N ALA A 25 3.99 -0.03 -12.56
CA ALA A 25 4.17 1.13 -13.44
C ALA A 25 5.05 2.21 -12.80
N ILE A 26 4.89 2.48 -11.50
CA ILE A 26 5.67 3.49 -10.78
C ILE A 26 7.09 3.00 -10.53
N VAL A 27 7.21 1.81 -9.91
CA VAL A 27 8.51 1.25 -9.52
C VAL A 27 9.32 0.83 -10.75
N GLY A 28 8.68 0.17 -11.73
CA GLY A 28 9.33 -0.33 -12.95
C GLY A 28 9.80 0.77 -13.90
N ASN A 29 9.27 1.99 -13.80
CA ASN A 29 9.69 3.15 -14.59
C ASN A 29 10.80 3.97 -13.92
N GLY A 30 11.75 3.32 -13.25
CA GLY A 30 12.84 3.98 -12.53
C GLY A 30 12.44 4.56 -11.17
N GLY A 31 11.35 4.08 -10.58
CA GLY A 31 10.93 4.41 -9.24
C GLY A 31 11.63 3.56 -8.18
N THR A 32 11.25 3.75 -6.91
CA THR A 32 11.77 2.99 -5.78
C THR A 32 10.65 2.50 -4.88
N GLU A 33 10.75 1.26 -4.44
CA GLU A 33 9.84 0.70 -3.44
C GLU A 33 10.07 1.32 -2.05
N SER A 34 8.99 1.45 -1.29
CA SER A 34 9.00 1.74 0.14
C SER A 34 8.04 0.78 0.86
N GLN A 35 7.73 1.05 2.12
CA GLN A 35 6.93 0.17 2.99
C GLN A 35 5.42 0.47 2.93
N CYS A 36 4.60 -0.50 3.29
CA CYS A 36 3.17 -0.36 3.53
C CYS A 36 2.38 0.26 2.36
N GLY A 37 2.68 -0.14 1.13
CA GLY A 37 2.05 0.40 -0.08
C GLY A 37 2.69 1.70 -0.59
N TRP A 38 3.72 2.21 0.07
CA TRP A 38 4.44 3.39 -0.38
C TRP A 38 5.45 3.06 -1.48
N CYS A 39 5.57 3.95 -2.46
CA CYS A 39 6.63 3.95 -3.44
C CYS A 39 6.96 5.39 -3.86
N LYS A 40 8.06 5.57 -4.58
CA LYS A 40 8.39 6.83 -5.26
C LYS A 40 8.53 6.61 -6.74
N ASP A 41 8.11 7.59 -7.53
CA ASP A 41 8.37 7.58 -8.97
C ASP A 41 9.79 8.05 -9.31
N ARG A 42 10.13 8.05 -10.61
CA ARG A 42 11.44 8.48 -11.13
C ARG A 42 11.80 9.95 -10.86
N TRP A 43 10.85 10.77 -10.43
CA TRP A 43 11.05 12.17 -10.07
C TRP A 43 11.13 12.37 -8.54
N GLY A 44 10.95 11.29 -7.77
CA GLY A 44 11.03 11.29 -6.32
C GLY A 44 9.74 11.72 -5.62
N LEU A 45 8.61 11.79 -6.33
CA LEU A 45 7.30 12.04 -5.70
C LEU A 45 6.81 10.77 -5.02
N SER A 46 6.20 10.93 -3.84
CA SER A 46 5.70 9.80 -3.05
C SER A 46 4.29 9.41 -3.48
N TRP A 47 4.05 8.11 -3.56
CA TRP A 47 2.77 7.50 -3.91
C TRP A 47 2.42 6.43 -2.87
N GLN A 48 1.14 6.27 -2.59
CA GLN A 48 0.60 5.19 -1.77
C GLN A 48 -0.40 4.41 -2.62
N ILE A 49 -0.07 3.18 -2.98
CA ILE A 49 -0.97 2.27 -3.68
C ILE A 49 -1.67 1.44 -2.61
N THR A 50 -2.87 1.89 -2.23
CA THR A 50 -3.59 1.38 -1.06
C THR A 50 -4.87 0.69 -1.52
N PRO A 51 -4.97 -0.65 -1.44
CA PRO A 51 -6.22 -1.34 -1.73
C PRO A 51 -7.32 -0.93 -0.75
N ARG A 52 -8.58 -0.82 -1.21
CA ARG A 52 -9.72 -0.53 -0.32
C ARG A 52 -9.83 -1.55 0.82
N ALA A 53 -9.57 -2.83 0.52
CA ALA A 53 -9.52 -3.89 1.51
C ALA A 53 -8.58 -3.57 2.70
N LEU A 54 -7.43 -2.94 2.44
CA LEU A 54 -6.51 -2.52 3.50
C LEU A 54 -7.07 -1.34 4.30
N THR A 55 -7.63 -0.32 3.63
CA THR A 55 -8.26 0.82 4.31
C THR A 55 -9.41 0.37 5.20
N ASP A 56 -10.29 -0.51 4.70
CA ASP A 56 -11.43 -1.04 5.44
C ASP A 56 -10.98 -1.93 6.61
N ALA A 57 -9.94 -2.75 6.41
CA ALA A 57 -9.39 -3.59 7.46
C ALA A 57 -8.76 -2.76 8.59
N LEU A 58 -8.06 -1.67 8.26
CA LEU A 58 -7.48 -0.76 9.27
C LEU A 58 -8.53 0.09 9.98
N ALA A 59 -9.66 0.38 9.32
CA ALA A 59 -10.78 1.11 9.90
C ALA A 59 -11.70 0.22 10.78
N ALA A 60 -11.52 -1.11 10.73
CA ALA A 60 -12.23 -2.04 11.61
C ALA A 60 -11.88 -1.80 13.08
N SER A 61 -12.66 -2.38 14.00
CA SER A 61 -12.43 -2.24 15.44
C SER A 61 -11.71 -3.46 16.03
N GLY A 62 -10.98 -3.22 17.12
CA GLY A 62 -10.40 -4.28 17.95
C GLY A 62 -9.33 -5.12 17.23
N GLY A 63 -9.45 -6.44 17.37
CA GLY A 63 -8.41 -7.39 16.93
C GLY A 63 -8.24 -7.49 15.41
N GLU A 64 -9.29 -7.20 14.63
CA GLU A 64 -9.22 -7.23 13.17
C GLU A 64 -8.23 -6.20 12.63
N ALA A 65 -8.39 -4.94 13.04
CA ALA A 65 -7.49 -3.86 12.61
C ALA A 65 -6.05 -4.09 13.07
N LYS A 66 -5.86 -4.64 14.28
CA LYS A 66 -4.52 -4.98 14.78
C LYS A 66 -3.84 -6.04 13.89
N ARG A 67 -4.53 -7.12 13.54
CA ARG A 67 -3.97 -8.18 12.68
C ARG A 67 -3.69 -7.68 11.27
N ALA A 68 -4.60 -6.88 10.70
CA ALA A 68 -4.39 -6.28 9.39
C ALA A 68 -3.18 -5.33 9.39
N PHE A 69 -3.03 -4.52 10.44
CA PHE A 69 -1.87 -3.64 10.61
C PHE A 69 -0.56 -4.44 10.75
N GLU A 70 -0.53 -5.47 11.59
CA GLU A 70 0.63 -6.35 11.77
C GLU A 70 1.04 -7.06 10.47
N ALA A 71 0.06 -7.51 9.68
CA ALA A 71 0.31 -8.13 8.38
C ALA A 71 0.83 -7.13 7.34
N MET A 72 0.38 -5.87 7.38
CA MET A 72 0.82 -4.81 6.46
C MET A 72 2.27 -4.37 6.71
N MET A 73 2.71 -4.28 7.97
CA MET A 73 4.02 -3.73 8.34
C MET A 73 5.25 -4.33 7.61
N PRO A 74 5.34 -5.65 7.35
CA PRO A 74 6.45 -6.20 6.57
C PRO A 74 6.29 -6.05 5.05
N MET A 75 5.13 -5.62 4.56
CA MET A 75 4.84 -5.52 3.12
C MET A 75 5.43 -4.24 2.53
N LYS A 76 5.97 -4.35 1.31
CA LYS A 76 6.21 -3.19 0.45
C LYS A 76 5.00 -2.93 -0.44
N LYS A 77 4.78 -3.80 -1.43
CA LYS A 77 3.53 -3.88 -2.19
C LYS A 77 2.49 -4.61 -1.35
N ILE A 78 1.27 -4.10 -1.29
CA ILE A 78 0.19 -4.73 -0.53
C ILE A 78 -0.31 -5.99 -1.24
N ASP A 79 -0.42 -7.08 -0.49
CA ASP A 79 -1.11 -8.30 -0.88
C ASP A 79 -2.49 -8.32 -0.21
N ILE A 80 -3.54 -8.15 -1.02
CA ILE A 80 -4.93 -8.08 -0.54
C ILE A 80 -5.34 -9.39 0.12
N ALA A 81 -4.95 -10.54 -0.43
CA ALA A 81 -5.33 -11.83 0.12
C ALA A 81 -4.70 -12.08 1.49
N ALA A 82 -3.44 -11.67 1.68
CA ALA A 82 -2.76 -11.75 2.97
C ALA A 82 -3.39 -10.82 4.02
N ILE A 83 -3.76 -9.59 3.65
CA ILE A 83 -4.47 -8.66 4.55
C ILE A 83 -5.83 -9.24 4.96
N GLU A 84 -6.60 -9.74 4.02
CA GLU A 84 -7.90 -10.35 4.28
C GLU A 84 -7.79 -11.64 5.12
N ALA A 85 -6.76 -12.45 4.90
CA ALA A 85 -6.49 -13.62 5.73
C ALA A 85 -6.15 -13.23 7.16
N ALA A 86 -5.24 -12.27 7.36
CA ALA A 86 -4.90 -11.76 8.69
C ALA A 86 -6.12 -11.16 9.41
N ARG A 87 -6.96 -10.42 8.68
CA ARG A 87 -8.20 -9.86 9.22
C ARG A 87 -9.13 -10.93 9.78
N ARG A 88 -9.28 -12.07 9.09
CA ARG A 88 -10.15 -13.18 9.55
C ARG A 88 -9.62 -13.91 10.79
N GLY A 89 -8.31 -13.88 11.05
CA GLY A 89 -7.67 -14.55 12.18
C GLY A 89 -7.24 -15.96 11.83
#